data_AF-A0A894KK06-F1
#
_entry.id   AF-A0A894KK06-F1
#
_cell.length_a   1.000
_cell.length_b   1.000
_cell.length_c   1.000
_cell.angle_alpha   90.00
_cell.angle_beta   90.00
_cell.angle_gamma   90.00
#
_symmetry.space_group_name_H-M   'P 1'
#
loop_
_entity.id
_entity.type
_entity.pdbx_description
1 polymer ?
#
loop_
_entity_poly.entity_id
_entity_poly.type
_entity_poly.pdbx_seq_one_letter_code
_entity_poly.pdbx_strand_id
1 'polypeptide(L)'
;MFCSCRKENWFEWQVNQRHMEVSLNKESDSLYVIHLNTDQPSHSVWKLPYPVYQFDYGDVTGDGMPEIIVGVIKPTRFDPKPDKRLFIYRIADEAYIRPLWLGSRVAQPLEDFRVIREHTPVLIRTVERERSGKFLIAEYAWRGFGLDFKGYLKRETEEKEHAGLSVQVRMPSSDTIRMSFRKKNILKVSLFSIV
;
A
#
# COMPACT_ATOMS: atom_id res chain seq x y z
N MET A 1 12.24 15.95 2.88
CA MET A 1 12.05 15.17 4.12
C MET A 1 10.55 15.09 4.31
N PHE A 2 9.94 13.93 4.04
CA PHE A 2 8.49 13.77 3.97
C PHE A 2 7.98 13.30 5.34
N CYS A 3 6.94 13.95 5.87
CA CYS A 3 6.30 13.58 7.13
C CYS A 3 4.84 13.23 6.82
N SER A 4 4.43 12.01 7.15
CA SER A 4 3.04 11.56 7.01
C SER A 4 2.61 10.86 8.29
N CYS A 5 1.57 11.35 8.96
CA CYS A 5 0.95 10.72 10.12
C CYS A 5 -0.29 9.92 9.68
N ARG A 6 -0.51 8.72 10.25
CA ARG A 6 -1.64 7.83 9.91
C ARG A 6 -2.62 7.74 11.07
N LYS A 7 -3.89 8.01 10.80
CA LYS A 7 -5.03 7.45 11.55
C LYS A 7 -5.92 6.71 10.54
N GLU A 8 -6.76 5.77 10.98
CA GLU A 8 -7.45 4.82 10.09
C GLU A 8 -8.23 5.46 8.93
N ASN A 9 -8.67 6.71 9.07
CA ASN A 9 -9.47 7.43 8.07
C ASN A 9 -8.86 8.78 7.65
N TRP A 10 -7.56 8.98 7.84
CA TRP A 10 -6.93 10.28 7.68
C TRP A 10 -5.44 10.19 7.35
N PHE A 11 -4.98 11.07 6.46
CA PHE A 11 -3.57 11.28 6.20
C PHE A 11 -3.27 12.73 5.81
N GLU A 12 -2.02 13.12 6.03
CA GLU A 12 -1.49 14.42 5.62
C GLU A 12 -0.28 14.24 4.71
N TRP A 13 -0.06 15.23 3.85
CA TRP A 13 1.04 15.27 2.91
C TRP A 13 1.54 16.71 2.74
N GLN A 14 2.85 16.86 2.57
CA GLN A 14 3.47 18.16 2.28
C GLN A 14 4.14 18.14 0.92
N VAL A 15 3.80 19.11 0.08
CA VAL A 15 4.42 19.33 -1.23
C VAL A 15 4.66 20.81 -1.45
N ASN A 16 5.87 21.20 -1.87
CA ASN A 16 6.22 22.59 -2.19
C ASN A 16 5.82 23.63 -1.12
N GLN A 17 6.03 23.33 0.17
CA GLN A 17 5.62 24.14 1.33
C GLN A 17 4.10 24.26 1.55
N ARG A 18 3.29 23.49 0.84
CA ARG A 18 1.84 23.39 1.03
C ARG A 18 1.52 22.16 1.86
N HIS A 19 0.59 22.32 2.78
CA HIS A 19 -0.01 21.23 3.55
C HIS A 19 -1.30 20.78 2.88
N MET A 20 -1.43 19.47 2.71
CA MET A 20 -2.63 18.83 2.23
C MET A 20 -3.07 17.81 3.27
N GLU A 21 -4.35 17.83 3.58
CA GLU A 21 -4.97 16.94 4.52
C GLU A 21 -6.14 16.23 3.84
N VAL A 22 -6.13 14.91 3.90
CA VAL A 22 -7.20 14.08 3.36
C VAL A 22 -7.84 13.28 4.49
N SER A 23 -9.16 13.34 4.57
CA SER A 23 -9.95 12.56 5.51
C SER A 23 -11.11 11.84 4.84
N LEU A 24 -11.50 10.71 5.43
CA LEU A 24 -12.70 9.97 5.08
C LEU A 24 -13.69 10.06 6.24
N ASN A 25 -14.80 10.73 6.02
CA ASN A 25 -15.86 10.91 7.00
C ASN A 25 -17.04 9.98 6.69
N LYS A 26 -17.60 9.35 7.72
CA LYS A 26 -18.85 8.60 7.64
C LYS A 26 -20.00 9.51 8.06
N GLU A 27 -20.82 9.94 7.11
CA GLU A 27 -22.01 10.75 7.36
C GLU A 27 -23.22 9.88 7.71
N SER A 28 -23.30 8.69 7.14
CA SER A 28 -24.30 7.66 7.45
C SER A 28 -23.77 6.27 7.09
N ASP A 29 -24.57 5.22 7.31
CA ASP A 29 -24.20 3.85 6.92
C ASP A 29 -23.96 3.68 5.42
N SER A 30 -24.58 4.51 4.60
CA SER A 30 -24.51 4.45 3.13
C SER A 30 -23.87 5.69 2.49
N LEU A 31 -23.36 6.63 3.29
CA LEU A 31 -22.71 7.84 2.79
C LEU A 31 -21.39 8.06 3.50
N TYR A 32 -20.32 7.93 2.72
CA TYR A 32 -18.98 8.36 3.10
C TYR A 32 -18.56 9.54 2.23
N VAL A 33 -17.69 10.38 2.77
CA VAL A 33 -17.24 11.60 2.10
C VAL A 33 -15.74 11.74 2.27
N ILE A 34 -15.02 11.85 1.15
CA ILE A 34 -13.60 12.20 1.15
C ILE A 34 -13.51 13.72 1.17
N HIS A 35 -12.76 14.28 2.12
CA HIS A 35 -12.42 15.68 2.16
C HIS A 35 -10.94 15.85 1.82
N LEU A 36 -10.65 16.83 0.97
CA LEU A 36 -9.32 17.35 0.73
C LEU A 36 -9.31 18.80 1.23
N ASN A 37 -8.58 19.03 2.30
CA ASN A 37 -8.27 20.36 2.81
C ASN A 37 -6.86 20.73 2.35
N THR A 38 -6.72 21.97 1.91
CA THR A 38 -5.44 22.53 1.48
C THR A 38 -5.31 23.92 2.10
N ASP A 39 -4.12 24.52 2.05
CA ASP A 39 -3.93 25.90 2.47
C ASP A 39 -4.69 26.93 1.61
N GLN A 40 -5.27 26.51 0.48
CA GLN A 40 -6.13 27.35 -0.36
C GLN A 40 -7.57 27.38 0.18
N PRO A 41 -8.33 28.46 -0.08
CA PRO A 41 -9.75 28.53 0.31
C PRO A 41 -10.62 27.45 -0.36
N SER A 42 -10.13 26.79 -1.42
CA SER A 42 -10.80 25.67 -2.06
C SER A 42 -10.63 24.39 -1.25
N HIS A 43 -11.74 23.88 -0.73
CA HIS A 43 -11.87 22.50 -0.24
C HIS A 43 -12.49 21.65 -1.35
N SER A 44 -11.92 20.48 -1.61
CA SER A 44 -12.52 19.51 -2.54
C SER A 44 -13.14 18.37 -1.77
N VAL A 45 -14.33 17.97 -2.20
CA VAL A 45 -15.12 16.95 -1.53
C VAL A 45 -15.55 15.91 -2.56
N TRP A 46 -15.44 14.63 -2.21
CA TRP A 46 -15.92 13.53 -3.03
C TRP A 46 -16.88 12.63 -2.26
N LYS A 47 -18.14 12.57 -2.73
CA LYS A 47 -19.17 11.72 -2.11
C LYS A 47 -19.07 10.28 -2.60
N LEU A 48 -19.15 9.35 -1.66
CA LEU A 48 -19.22 7.92 -1.86
C LEU A 48 -20.58 7.44 -1.32
N PRO A 49 -21.64 7.42 -2.14
CA PRO A 49 -22.99 7.01 -1.72
C PRO A 49 -23.11 5.49 -1.61
N TYR A 50 -22.18 4.87 -0.89
CA TYR A 50 -22.10 3.44 -0.60
C TYR A 50 -21.16 3.20 0.60
N PRO A 51 -21.28 2.05 1.28
CA PRO A 51 -20.37 1.70 2.36
C PRO A 51 -18.91 1.64 1.90
N VAL A 52 -18.01 2.12 2.76
CA VAL A 52 -16.56 1.98 2.63
C VAL A 52 -16.08 0.97 3.66
N TYR A 53 -15.24 0.01 3.25
CA TYR A 53 -14.68 -1.01 4.14
C TYR A 53 -13.19 -0.84 4.42
N GLN A 54 -12.49 -0.03 3.62
CA GLN A 54 -11.06 0.18 3.74
C GLN A 54 -10.67 1.54 3.13
N PHE A 55 -9.69 2.20 3.74
CA PHE A 55 -9.14 3.48 3.31
C PHE A 55 -7.63 3.46 3.46
N ASP A 56 -6.91 3.78 2.38
CA ASP A 56 -5.46 3.82 2.36
C ASP A 56 -4.97 4.86 1.33
N TYR A 57 -3.67 5.10 1.27
CA TYR A 57 -3.08 6.10 0.36
C TYR A 57 -1.65 5.73 -0.04
N GLY A 58 -1.14 6.33 -1.10
CA GLY A 58 0.27 6.22 -1.47
C GLY A 58 0.52 6.71 -2.89
N ASP A 59 1.79 6.95 -3.22
CA ASP A 59 2.22 7.38 -4.55
C ASP A 59 2.18 6.18 -5.53
N VAL A 60 0.96 5.90 -6.01
CA VAL A 60 0.62 4.76 -6.89
C VAL A 60 1.13 5.00 -8.29
N THR A 61 1.15 6.26 -8.75
CA THR A 61 1.63 6.62 -10.08
C THR A 61 3.15 6.86 -10.15
N GLY A 62 3.80 7.14 -9.03
CA GLY A 62 5.23 7.44 -8.93
C GLY A 62 5.59 8.89 -9.28
N ASP A 63 4.62 9.80 -9.23
CA ASP A 63 4.81 11.22 -9.56
C ASP A 63 5.13 12.09 -8.32
N GLY A 64 5.23 11.47 -7.14
CA GLY A 64 5.51 12.14 -5.87
C GLY A 64 4.27 12.70 -5.18
N MET A 65 3.07 12.53 -5.76
CA MET A 65 1.80 12.89 -5.14
C MET A 65 1.05 11.62 -4.72
N PRO A 66 0.54 11.55 -3.47
CA PRO A 66 -0.20 10.37 -3.04
C PRO A 66 -1.58 10.33 -3.71
N GLU A 67 -1.92 9.16 -4.23
CA GLU A 67 -3.30 8.81 -4.53
C GLU A 67 -4.06 8.39 -3.26
N ILE A 68 -5.37 8.54 -3.32
CA ILE A 68 -6.34 8.09 -2.32
C ILE A 68 -6.91 6.77 -2.80
N ILE A 69 -6.76 5.69 -2.03
CA ILE A 69 -7.26 4.36 -2.36
C ILE A 69 -8.40 3.99 -1.41
N VAL A 70 -9.56 3.65 -1.96
CA VAL A 70 -10.78 3.38 -1.18
C VAL A 70 -11.40 2.05 -1.58
N GLY A 71 -11.69 1.22 -0.58
CA GLY A 71 -12.46 -0.01 -0.70
C GLY A 71 -13.94 0.25 -0.50
N VAL A 72 -14.76 0.02 -1.52
CA VAL A 72 -16.18 0.35 -1.50
C VAL A 72 -17.03 -0.90 -1.71
N ILE A 73 -18.27 -0.90 -1.21
CA ILE A 73 -19.23 -1.99 -1.43
C ILE A 73 -20.38 -1.47 -2.29
N LYS A 74 -20.40 -1.87 -3.56
CA LYS A 74 -21.46 -1.44 -4.49
C LYS A 74 -21.63 -2.38 -5.68
N PRO A 75 -22.82 -2.39 -6.32
CA PRO A 75 -22.98 -3.01 -7.62
C PRO A 75 -22.28 -2.17 -8.70
N THR A 76 -21.98 -2.79 -9.83
CA THR A 76 -21.50 -2.12 -11.04
C THR A 76 -22.45 -2.41 -12.20
N ARG A 77 -22.33 -1.67 -13.31
CA ARG A 77 -23.19 -1.85 -14.48
C ARG A 77 -23.21 -3.31 -15.00
N PHE A 78 -22.08 -4.00 -14.90
CA PHE A 78 -21.89 -5.36 -15.43
C PHE A 78 -21.83 -6.45 -14.34
N ASP A 79 -21.91 -6.07 -13.06
CA ASP A 79 -22.00 -6.96 -11.92
C ASP A 79 -22.96 -6.35 -10.90
N PRO A 80 -24.28 -6.62 -11.02
CA PRO A 80 -25.33 -5.95 -10.25
C PRO A 80 -25.38 -6.42 -8.79
N LYS A 81 -24.56 -7.40 -8.40
CA LYS A 81 -24.44 -7.81 -7.01
C LYS A 81 -23.53 -6.81 -6.26
N PRO A 82 -23.96 -6.26 -5.12
CA PRO A 82 -23.07 -5.52 -4.24
C PRO A 82 -21.92 -6.41 -3.79
N ASP A 83 -20.70 -5.95 -4.02
CA ASP A 83 -19.48 -6.66 -3.68
C ASP A 83 -18.35 -5.63 -3.54
N LYS A 84 -17.21 -6.05 -3.00
CA LYS A 84 -16.08 -5.17 -2.69
C LYS A 84 -15.36 -4.75 -3.97
N ARG A 85 -15.02 -3.46 -4.04
CA ARG A 85 -14.38 -2.81 -5.19
C ARG A 85 -13.26 -1.91 -4.70
N LEU A 86 -12.23 -1.77 -5.51
CA LEU A 86 -11.11 -0.88 -5.25
C LEU A 86 -11.20 0.34 -6.16
N PHE A 87 -11.32 1.52 -5.57
CA PHE A 87 -11.29 2.80 -6.27
C PHE A 87 -10.03 3.57 -5.93
N ILE A 88 -9.46 4.24 -6.93
CA ILE A 88 -8.28 5.07 -6.80
C ILE A 88 -8.65 6.47 -7.28
N TYR A 89 -8.35 7.47 -6.47
CA TYR A 89 -8.54 8.88 -6.77
C TYR A 89 -7.18 9.57 -6.74
N ARG A 90 -6.98 10.49 -7.67
CA ARG A 90 -5.83 11.40 -7.68
C ARG A 90 -6.22 12.77 -7.13
N ILE A 91 -5.22 13.49 -6.64
CA ILE A 91 -5.33 14.90 -6.33
C ILE A 91 -4.84 15.68 -7.57
N ALA A 92 -5.78 16.20 -8.34
CA ALA A 92 -5.50 16.99 -9.54
C ALA A 92 -5.32 18.47 -9.19
N ASP A 93 -4.37 19.12 -9.87
CA ASP A 93 -4.06 20.54 -9.72
C ASP A 93 -3.81 20.97 -8.26
N GLU A 94 -3.34 20.02 -7.43
CA GLU A 94 -3.10 20.18 -5.99
C GLU A 94 -4.33 20.62 -5.17
N ALA A 95 -5.54 20.55 -5.74
CA ALA A 95 -6.74 21.10 -5.11
C ALA A 95 -8.01 20.27 -5.30
N TYR A 96 -8.04 19.34 -6.27
CA TYR A 96 -9.27 18.63 -6.64
C TYR A 96 -9.15 17.12 -6.56
N ILE A 97 -10.09 16.48 -5.88
CA ILE A 97 -10.23 15.02 -5.92
C ILE A 97 -10.84 14.63 -7.27
N ARG A 98 -10.14 13.77 -8.01
CA ARG A 98 -10.62 13.23 -9.30
C ARG A 98 -10.45 11.71 -9.34
N PRO A 99 -11.42 10.97 -9.90
CA PRO A 99 -11.27 9.54 -10.08
C PRO A 99 -10.11 9.26 -11.04
N LEU A 100 -9.18 8.42 -10.60
CA LEU A 100 -8.10 7.89 -11.44
C LEU A 100 -8.49 6.54 -12.01
N TRP A 101 -9.04 5.66 -11.17
CA TRP A 101 -9.48 4.33 -11.58
C TRP A 101 -10.65 3.83 -10.73
N LEU A 102 -11.76 3.47 -11.36
CA LEU A 102 -12.95 2.94 -10.71
C LEU A 102 -13.12 1.46 -11.05
N GLY A 103 -12.29 0.62 -10.44
CA GLY A 103 -12.22 -0.80 -10.72
C GLY A 103 -13.53 -1.54 -10.43
N SER A 104 -14.03 -2.28 -11.41
CA SER A 104 -15.14 -3.22 -11.16
C SER A 104 -14.65 -4.47 -10.45
N ARG A 105 -13.44 -4.95 -10.78
CA ARG A 105 -12.74 -6.05 -10.11
C ARG A 105 -11.23 -5.84 -10.29
N VAL A 106 -10.44 -6.51 -9.45
CA VAL A 106 -9.05 -6.85 -9.75
C VAL A 106 -9.07 -8.15 -10.58
N ALA A 107 -8.18 -9.12 -10.33
CA ALA A 107 -8.27 -10.43 -11.00
C ALA A 107 -9.47 -11.26 -10.51
N GLN A 108 -9.66 -11.37 -9.19
CA GLN A 108 -10.73 -12.13 -8.54
C GLN A 108 -11.62 -11.23 -7.66
N PRO A 109 -12.75 -11.71 -7.08
CA PRO A 109 -13.52 -10.94 -6.10
C PRO A 109 -12.62 -10.48 -4.96
N LEU A 110 -12.61 -9.16 -4.73
CA LEU A 110 -11.75 -8.53 -3.74
C LEU A 110 -12.30 -8.79 -2.33
N GLU A 111 -11.41 -8.99 -1.38
CA GLU A 111 -11.78 -9.22 0.02
C GLU A 111 -11.21 -8.17 0.96
N ASP A 112 -10.01 -7.72 0.69
CA ASP A 112 -9.33 -6.64 1.39
C ASP A 112 -8.14 -6.14 0.53
N PHE A 113 -7.55 -5.01 0.90
CA PHE A 113 -6.30 -4.54 0.31
C PHE A 113 -5.48 -3.70 1.29
N ARG A 114 -4.22 -3.49 0.95
CA ARG A 114 -3.31 -2.54 1.61
C ARG A 114 -2.31 -1.99 0.62
N VAL A 115 -1.89 -0.75 0.83
CA VAL A 115 -0.80 -0.12 0.09
C VAL A 115 0.55 -0.41 0.76
N ILE A 116 1.47 -0.97 -0.01
CA ILE A 116 2.84 -1.34 0.35
C ILE A 116 3.75 -0.20 -0.12
N ARG A 117 4.21 0.62 0.83
CA ARG A 117 4.91 1.89 0.59
C ARG A 117 6.44 1.74 0.56
N GLU A 118 6.94 0.52 0.69
CA GLU A 118 8.35 0.16 0.59
C GLU A 118 8.88 0.24 -0.85
N HIS A 119 8.00 0.47 -1.82
CA HIS A 119 8.32 0.62 -3.24
C HIS A 119 7.89 2.01 -3.75
N THR A 120 8.55 2.50 -4.80
CA THR A 120 8.16 3.71 -5.53
C THR A 120 8.19 3.39 -7.03
N PRO A 121 7.04 3.41 -7.75
CA PRO A 121 5.68 3.59 -7.24
C PRO A 121 5.27 2.52 -6.22
N VAL A 122 4.31 2.83 -5.35
CA VAL A 122 3.83 1.89 -4.32
C VAL A 122 3.13 0.68 -4.95
N LEU A 123 3.13 -0.46 -4.24
CA LEU A 123 2.35 -1.63 -4.64
C LEU A 123 1.01 -1.67 -3.89
N ILE A 124 0.00 -2.22 -4.53
CA ILE A 124 -1.28 -2.56 -3.89
C ILE A 124 -1.32 -4.06 -3.70
N ARG A 125 -1.33 -4.49 -2.44
CA ARG A 125 -1.50 -5.88 -2.06
C ARG A 125 -2.96 -6.15 -1.78
N THR A 126 -3.51 -7.16 -2.43
CA THR A 126 -4.92 -7.56 -2.30
C THR A 126 -5.03 -8.91 -1.61
N VAL A 127 -6.16 -9.12 -0.95
CA VAL A 127 -6.67 -10.44 -0.59
C VAL A 127 -7.87 -10.67 -1.50
N GLU A 128 -7.90 -11.80 -2.19
CA GLU A 128 -8.94 -12.11 -3.16
C GLU A 128 -9.49 -13.52 -2.96
N ARG A 129 -10.74 -13.74 -3.37
CA ARG A 129 -11.43 -15.03 -3.21
C ARG A 129 -11.32 -15.89 -4.47
N GLU A 130 -10.76 -17.08 -4.36
CA GLU A 130 -10.65 -18.05 -5.45
C GLU A 130 -11.99 -18.77 -5.71
N ARG A 131 -12.10 -19.40 -6.89
CA ARG A 131 -13.29 -20.20 -7.24
C ARG A 131 -13.49 -21.40 -6.31
N SER A 132 -12.42 -21.93 -5.73
CA SER A 132 -12.47 -22.99 -4.72
C SER A 132 -13.10 -22.52 -3.41
N GLY A 133 -13.31 -21.21 -3.22
CA GLY A 133 -13.77 -20.60 -1.97
C GLY A 133 -12.62 -20.22 -1.03
N LYS A 134 -11.38 -20.66 -1.34
CA LYS A 134 -10.16 -20.28 -0.63
C LYS A 134 -9.71 -18.87 -1.01
N PHE A 135 -8.65 -18.38 -0.37
CA PHE A 135 -8.11 -17.05 -0.64
C PHE A 135 -6.75 -17.10 -1.35
N LEU A 136 -6.43 -16.01 -2.04
CA LEU A 136 -5.10 -15.70 -2.53
C LEU A 136 -4.67 -14.30 -2.10
N ILE A 137 -3.36 -14.07 -2.10
CA ILE A 137 -2.73 -12.76 -1.89
C ILE A 137 -1.96 -12.43 -3.16
N ALA A 138 -2.26 -11.28 -3.76
CA ALA A 138 -1.63 -10.79 -4.98
C ALA A 138 -1.11 -9.37 -4.79
N GLU A 139 -0.10 -9.00 -5.58
CA GLU A 139 0.43 -7.65 -5.64
C GLU A 139 0.25 -7.07 -7.04
N TYR A 140 -0.06 -5.78 -7.08
CA TYR A 140 -0.27 -5.01 -8.29
C TYR A 140 0.52 -3.71 -8.21
N ALA A 141 1.00 -3.23 -9.37
CA ALA A 141 1.48 -1.86 -9.51
C ALA A 141 0.64 -1.12 -10.53
N TRP A 142 0.67 0.21 -10.48
CA TRP A 142 0.04 1.02 -11.52
C TRP A 142 0.77 0.88 -12.86
N ARG A 143 0.00 0.88 -13.96
CA ARG A 143 0.52 0.92 -15.32
C ARG A 143 -0.42 1.66 -16.26
N GLY A 144 -0.27 2.98 -16.32
CA GLY A 144 -0.91 3.87 -17.29
C GLY A 144 -2.43 4.04 -17.10
N PHE A 145 -3.19 2.96 -17.27
CA PHE A 145 -4.66 2.97 -17.25
C PHE A 145 -5.29 2.02 -16.21
N GLY A 146 -4.47 1.28 -15.46
CA GLY A 146 -4.98 0.35 -14.45
C GLY A 146 -3.88 -0.37 -13.68
N LEU A 147 -4.31 -1.38 -12.93
CA LEU A 147 -3.44 -2.21 -12.10
C LEU A 147 -2.86 -3.38 -12.90
N ASP A 148 -1.53 -3.47 -12.92
CA ASP A 148 -0.73 -4.51 -13.54
C ASP A 148 -0.30 -5.53 -12.50
N PHE A 149 -0.66 -6.79 -12.73
CA PHE A 149 -0.33 -7.89 -11.81
C PHE A 149 1.17 -8.13 -11.74
N LYS A 150 1.71 -8.23 -10.52
CA LYS A 150 3.14 -8.46 -10.27
C LYS A 150 3.44 -9.87 -9.81
N GLY A 151 2.55 -10.48 -9.03
CA GLY A 151 2.75 -11.84 -8.55
C GLY A 151 1.75 -12.23 -7.47
N TYR A 152 1.70 -13.54 -7.22
CA TYR A 152 1.03 -14.09 -6.05
C TYR A 152 2.06 -14.25 -4.93
N LEU A 153 1.71 -13.81 -3.73
CA LEU A 153 2.48 -14.13 -2.52
C LEU A 153 2.03 -15.46 -1.92
N LYS A 154 0.73 -15.76 -2.02
CA LYS A 154 0.11 -16.98 -1.49
C LYS A 154 -1.17 -17.31 -2.26
N ARG A 155 -1.51 -18.59 -2.35
CA ARG A 155 -2.75 -19.09 -2.97
C ARG A 155 -3.30 -20.28 -2.19
N GLU A 156 -4.57 -20.62 -2.44
CA GLU A 156 -5.27 -21.77 -1.86
C GLU A 156 -5.18 -21.83 -0.32
N THR A 157 -5.24 -20.67 0.35
CA THR A 157 -5.20 -20.57 1.82
C THR A 157 -6.62 -20.57 2.41
N GLU A 158 -6.81 -21.25 3.53
CA GLU A 158 -8.11 -21.38 4.20
C GLU A 158 -8.47 -20.14 5.01
N GLU A 159 -7.47 -19.52 5.66
CA GLU A 159 -7.68 -18.32 6.46
C GLU A 159 -7.56 -17.05 5.61
N LYS A 160 -8.46 -16.09 5.88
CA LYS A 160 -8.37 -14.74 5.34
C LYS A 160 -7.27 -13.98 6.08
N GLU A 161 -6.03 -14.22 5.67
CA GLU A 161 -4.90 -13.39 6.10
C GLU A 161 -5.18 -11.95 5.68
N HIS A 162 -5.04 -11.01 6.61
CA HIS A 162 -5.14 -9.59 6.27
C HIS A 162 -3.95 -9.23 5.38
N ALA A 163 -4.13 -8.28 4.46
CA ALA A 163 -3.07 -7.83 3.54
C ALA A 163 -1.78 -7.35 4.27
N GLY A 164 -1.85 -7.14 5.60
CA GLY A 164 -0.71 -6.96 6.48
C GLY A 164 -0.01 -8.26 6.88
N LEU A 165 0.59 -8.98 5.95
CA LEU A 165 1.74 -9.83 6.28
C LEU A 165 2.99 -8.95 6.26
N SER A 166 3.49 -8.62 7.45
CA SER A 166 4.93 -8.39 7.59
C SER A 166 5.60 -9.65 7.09
N VAL A 167 6.42 -9.53 6.05
CA VAL A 167 7.31 -10.61 5.66
C VAL A 167 8.25 -10.79 6.84
N GLN A 168 7.95 -11.73 7.76
CA GLN A 168 8.99 -12.32 8.57
C GLN A 168 9.88 -13.04 7.56
N VAL A 169 10.95 -12.36 7.16
CA VAL A 169 12.13 -13.02 6.61
C VAL A 169 12.49 -14.07 7.66
N ARG A 170 12.11 -15.32 7.43
CA ARG A 170 12.75 -16.44 8.12
C ARG A 170 14.21 -16.33 7.74
N MET A 171 15.01 -15.74 8.62
CA MET A 171 16.43 -16.02 8.63
C MET A 171 16.56 -17.54 8.65
N PRO A 172 17.25 -18.18 7.69
CA PRO A 172 17.56 -19.58 7.83
C PRO A 172 18.28 -19.75 9.17
N SER A 173 17.83 -20.75 9.92
CA SER A 173 18.42 -21.18 11.18
C SER A 173 19.95 -21.16 11.06
N SER A 174 20.60 -20.54 12.05
CA SER A 174 22.05 -20.48 12.15
C SER A 174 22.61 -21.89 12.30
N ASP A 175 22.83 -22.57 11.18
CA ASP A 175 23.68 -23.74 11.10
C ASP A 175 25.13 -23.25 11.19
N THR A 176 25.63 -23.27 12.42
CA THR A 176 27.02 -23.55 12.81
C THR A 176 28.08 -23.23 11.75
N ILE A 177 28.46 -21.96 11.63
CA ILE A 177 29.79 -21.64 11.10
C ILE A 177 30.79 -22.00 12.20
N ARG A 178 31.40 -23.19 12.05
CA ARG A 178 32.54 -23.66 12.83
C ARG A 178 33.74 -22.76 12.51
N MET A 179 33.86 -21.63 13.19
CA MET A 179 35.04 -20.77 13.15
C MET A 179 36.19 -21.49 13.88
N SER A 180 37.06 -22.17 13.14
CA SER A 180 38.30 -22.71 13.71
C SER A 180 39.30 -21.56 13.89
N PHE A 181 39.50 -21.12 15.13
CA PHE A 181 40.62 -20.26 15.49
C PHE A 181 41.91 -21.08 15.52
N ARG A 182 42.74 -20.95 14.47
CA ARG A 182 44.10 -21.49 14.48
C ARG A 182 45.03 -20.45 15.09
N LYS A 183 45.37 -20.65 16.35
CA LYS A 183 46.45 -19.94 17.08
C LYS A 183 47.76 -20.11 16.30
N LYS A 184 48.42 -19.01 15.91
CA LYS A 184 49.86 -19.02 15.61
C LYS A 184 50.56 -18.02 16.50
N ASN A 185 51.48 -18.58 17.29
CA ASN A 185 52.31 -17.92 18.27
C ASN A 185 53.35 -16.99 17.64
N ILE A 186 53.67 -15.98 18.45
CA ILE A 186 54.81 -15.06 18.45
C ILE A 186 56.14 -15.73 18.11
N LEU A 187 57.00 -15.02 17.36
CA LEU A 187 58.46 -15.04 17.55
C LEU A 187 59.05 -13.64 17.27
N LYS A 188 59.74 -13.10 18.29
CA LYS A 188 60.66 -11.95 18.22
C LYS A 188 61.82 -12.25 17.27
N VAL A 189 62.31 -11.24 16.53
CA VAL A 189 63.76 -11.03 16.31
C VAL A 189 64.02 -9.52 16.18
N SER A 190 64.98 -9.04 16.96
CA SER A 190 65.60 -7.71 16.86
C SER A 190 66.82 -7.81 15.93
N LEU A 191 67.12 -6.78 15.14
CA LEU A 191 68.52 -6.44 14.84
C LEU A 191 68.71 -4.97 14.47
N PHE A 192 69.65 -4.35 15.17
CA PHE A 192 70.34 -3.08 14.88
C PHE A 192 71.21 -3.17 13.61
N SER A 193 71.44 -2.04 12.93
CA SER A 193 72.72 -1.47 12.42
C SER A 193 72.39 -0.31 11.45
N ILE A 194 72.69 0.96 11.77
CA ILE A 194 73.93 1.72 11.48
C ILE A 194 74.34 1.66 9.99
N VAL A 195 74.16 2.76 9.25
CA VAL A 195 75.21 3.74 8.85
C VAL A 195 74.56 5.13 8.79
#